data_AF-A0A5E5QLY3-F1
#
_entry.id   AF-A0A5E5QLY3-F1
#
_cell.length_a   1.000
_cell.length_b   1.000
_cell.length_c   1.000
_cell.angle_alpha   90.00
_cell.angle_beta   90.00
_cell.angle_gamma   90.00
#
_symmetry.space_group_name_H-M   'P 1'
#
loop_
_entity.id
_entity.type
_entity.pdbx_description
1 polymer ?
#
loop_
_entity_poly.entity_id
_entity_poly.type
_entity_poly.pdbx_seq_one_letter_code
_entity_poly.pdbx_strand_id
1 'polypeptide(L)'
;MRIHTINSRSHSMLEVLRDLYGVTEVKNEIQRMYGELIKILKEKNINYTDLRSALVPSTDKEEAVFIFDSSVTNSGLYGREIFNQILPLLEPRSTQSILVGDLLGDDQHFIYEILRESLALKRSFTFKHSTLLYGVYINNLTRSSKEKINQGLVSYGGYLGYIQTTFQSRAKIYVSTTMCGFLLKKGKTFIMAHEDDRLNSENVNITPYNLEQHGYSVTSLQSNYFSIFLSYKIERPVFDIDTTDIEIALNSISNDVKALDEFDVVLDEDKYAHLINEKQGKLKQVGLAEANRTQIKNRIKTKVGNNYIYNLRYDERHDVMLFNVLLELEHSEGYPARMTVSLEYMPNQKSLRVITLC
;
A
#
# COMPACT_ATOMS: atom_id res chain seq x y z
N MET A 1 14.11 15.70 0.67
CA MET A 1 12.67 15.38 0.73
C MET A 1 12.46 13.85 0.87
N ARG A 2 11.39 13.34 1.49
CA ARG A 2 11.07 11.89 1.52
C ARG A 2 9.56 11.65 1.44
N ILE A 3 9.07 11.11 0.33
CA ILE A 3 7.66 10.78 0.10
C ILE A 3 7.49 9.27 0.27
N HIS A 4 6.55 8.83 1.12
CA HIS A 4 6.38 7.40 1.40
C HIS A 4 5.77 6.63 0.23
N THR A 5 4.79 7.23 -0.44
CA THR A 5 4.13 6.67 -1.62
C THR A 5 3.52 7.83 -2.42
N ILE A 6 3.34 7.62 -3.72
CA ILE A 6 2.58 8.49 -4.61
C ILE A 6 1.55 7.61 -5.30
N ASN A 7 0.29 8.02 -5.30
CA ASN A 7 -0.80 7.31 -5.95
C ASN A 7 -1.37 8.17 -7.08
N SER A 8 -0.97 7.86 -8.32
CA SER A 8 -1.63 8.40 -9.52
C SER A 8 -2.54 7.39 -10.20
N ARG A 9 -2.50 6.11 -9.80
CA ARG A 9 -3.40 5.06 -10.32
C ARG A 9 -4.89 5.40 -10.19
N SER A 10 -5.28 5.97 -9.07
CA SER A 10 -6.68 6.36 -8.80
C SER A 10 -6.89 7.86 -8.83
N HIS A 11 -5.91 8.59 -9.37
CA HIS A 11 -5.90 10.05 -9.38
C HIS A 11 -5.15 10.59 -10.62
N SER A 12 -5.91 10.93 -11.66
CA SER A 12 -5.39 11.28 -12.99
C SER A 12 -4.81 12.69 -13.11
N MET A 13 -4.96 13.55 -12.09
CA MET A 13 -4.51 14.96 -12.17
C MET A 13 -3.04 15.09 -12.56
N LEU A 14 -2.15 14.28 -11.95
CA LEU A 14 -0.71 14.36 -12.22
C LEU A 14 -0.33 13.89 -13.63
N GLU A 15 -1.08 12.93 -14.17
CA GLU A 15 -0.92 12.47 -15.55
C GLU A 15 -1.32 13.57 -16.54
N VAL A 16 -2.48 14.19 -16.33
CA VAL A 16 -2.95 15.31 -17.16
C VAL A 16 -1.98 16.49 -17.11
N LEU A 17 -1.47 16.83 -15.92
CA LEU A 17 -0.47 17.90 -15.78
C LEU A 17 0.83 17.57 -16.54
N ARG A 18 1.27 16.31 -16.52
CA ARG A 18 2.48 15.86 -17.24
C ARG A 18 2.31 16.05 -18.73
N ASP A 19 1.16 15.63 -19.25
CA ASP A 19 0.89 15.68 -20.68
C ASP A 19 0.72 17.12 -21.20
N LEU A 20 0.25 18.04 -20.34
CA LEU A 20 0.09 19.46 -20.70
C LEU A 20 1.34 20.31 -20.50
N TYR A 21 2.08 20.09 -19.42
CA TYR A 21 3.14 21.00 -18.98
C TYR A 21 4.54 20.38 -19.00
N GLY A 22 4.64 19.05 -19.04
CA GLY A 22 5.92 18.33 -19.05
C GLY A 22 6.40 17.86 -17.68
N VAL A 23 7.46 17.06 -17.71
CA VAL A 23 8.01 16.31 -16.57
C VAL A 23 8.59 17.24 -15.49
N THR A 24 9.21 18.35 -15.87
CA THR A 24 9.85 19.25 -14.89
C THR A 24 8.80 19.98 -14.05
N GLU A 25 7.75 20.46 -14.70
CA GLU A 25 6.62 21.17 -14.10
C GLU A 25 5.86 20.27 -13.14
N VAL A 26 5.62 19.01 -13.54
CA VAL A 26 4.99 18.02 -12.66
C VAL A 26 5.85 17.68 -11.45
N LYS A 27 7.16 17.52 -11.60
CA LYS A 27 8.05 17.35 -10.44
C LYS A 27 7.88 18.50 -9.46
N ASN A 28 7.98 19.73 -9.94
CA ASN A 28 7.87 20.93 -9.11
C ASN A 28 6.51 20.98 -8.39
N GLU A 29 5.44 20.63 -9.10
CA GLU A 29 4.09 20.59 -8.54
C GLU A 29 3.95 19.51 -7.46
N ILE A 30 4.41 18.28 -7.71
CA ILE A 30 4.42 17.21 -6.70
C ILE A 30 5.18 17.65 -5.45
N GLN A 31 6.34 18.28 -5.61
CA GLN A 31 7.16 18.74 -4.48
C GLN A 31 6.49 19.89 -3.72
N ARG A 32 5.85 20.82 -4.43
CA ARG A 32 5.05 21.91 -3.83
C ARG A 32 3.90 21.33 -3.01
N MET A 33 3.08 20.48 -3.61
CA MET A 33 1.94 19.84 -2.94
C MET A 33 2.38 19.01 -1.73
N TYR A 34 3.50 18.28 -1.84
CA TYR A 34 4.06 17.55 -0.71
C TYR A 34 4.49 18.49 0.41
N GLY A 35 5.15 19.60 0.10
CA GLY A 35 5.52 20.62 1.09
C GLY A 35 4.31 21.22 1.82
N GLU A 36 3.20 21.43 1.10
CA GLU A 36 1.93 21.89 1.67
C GLU A 36 1.28 20.84 2.57
N LEU A 37 1.21 19.59 2.12
CA LEU A 37 0.73 18.48 2.94
C LEU A 37 1.48 18.38 4.26
N ILE A 38 2.81 18.51 4.25
CA ILE A 38 3.61 18.47 5.49
C ILE A 38 3.24 19.61 6.44
N LYS A 39 2.97 20.81 5.93
CA LYS A 39 2.50 21.93 6.75
C LYS A 39 1.12 21.65 7.34
N ILE A 40 0.17 21.20 6.51
CA ILE A 40 -1.20 20.85 6.91
C ILE A 40 -1.19 19.78 8.01
N LEU A 41 -0.45 18.69 7.81
CA LEU A 41 -0.34 17.62 8.80
C LEU A 41 0.30 18.12 10.10
N LYS A 42 1.34 18.96 10.02
CA LYS A 42 2.00 19.54 11.19
C LYS A 42 1.05 20.44 12.00
N GLU A 43 0.26 21.27 11.34
CA GLU A 43 -0.78 22.10 12.00
C GLU A 43 -1.82 21.24 12.73
N LYS A 44 -2.09 20.04 12.21
CA LYS A 44 -2.96 19.03 12.82
C LYS A 44 -2.23 18.11 13.82
N ASN A 45 -0.99 18.43 14.20
CA ASN A 45 -0.14 17.64 15.11
C ASN A 45 0.15 16.21 14.62
N ILE A 46 0.16 15.99 13.31
CA ILE A 46 0.49 14.72 12.68
C ILE A 46 1.86 14.86 12.00
N ASN A 47 2.83 14.10 12.48
CA ASN A 47 4.08 13.94 11.75
C ASN A 47 3.92 12.89 10.64
N TYR A 48 4.21 13.28 9.39
CA TYR A 48 4.10 12.41 8.21
C TYR A 48 4.97 11.15 8.32
N THR A 49 6.17 11.25 8.93
CA THR A 49 7.06 10.10 9.05
C THR A 49 6.47 8.95 9.88
N ASP A 50 5.54 9.28 10.78
CA ASP A 50 4.86 8.30 11.63
C ASP A 50 3.79 7.52 10.85
N LEU A 51 3.41 7.98 9.64
CA LEU A 51 2.42 7.34 8.78
C LEU A 51 3.04 6.26 7.88
N ARG A 52 4.38 6.12 7.88
CA ARG A 52 5.10 5.17 7.00
C ARG A 52 4.49 3.77 6.99
N SER A 53 4.17 3.22 8.15
CA SER A 53 3.67 1.84 8.27
C SER A 53 2.25 1.66 7.74
N ALA A 54 1.47 2.74 7.60
CA ALA A 54 0.19 2.71 6.89
C ALA A 54 0.36 2.89 5.37
N LEU A 55 1.43 3.53 4.92
CA LEU A 55 1.60 3.95 3.52
C LEU A 55 2.54 3.06 2.70
N VAL A 56 3.34 2.23 3.36
CA VAL A 56 4.32 1.34 2.73
C VAL A 56 4.13 -0.07 3.29
N PRO A 57 4.19 -1.12 2.46
CA PRO A 57 4.19 -2.50 2.94
C PRO A 57 5.27 -2.74 4.00
N SER A 58 4.94 -3.45 5.08
CA SER A 58 5.93 -3.87 6.08
C SER A 58 6.46 -5.26 5.74
N THR A 59 7.68 -5.58 6.15
CA THR A 59 8.25 -6.93 5.94
C THR A 59 7.72 -7.95 6.96
N ASP A 60 7.40 -7.49 8.17
CA ASP A 60 7.08 -8.30 9.36
C ASP A 60 5.60 -8.26 9.79
N LYS A 61 4.73 -7.66 8.98
CA LYS A 61 3.31 -7.44 9.32
C LYS A 61 2.39 -8.02 8.28
N GLU A 62 1.22 -8.45 8.72
CA GLU A 62 0.23 -9.06 7.88
C GLU A 62 -0.68 -8.00 7.23
N GLU A 63 -1.30 -8.43 6.14
CA GLU A 63 -2.34 -7.72 5.41
C GLU A 63 -3.49 -8.71 5.20
N ALA A 64 -4.72 -8.26 5.37
CA ALA A 64 -5.90 -9.08 5.14
C ALA A 64 -7.08 -8.23 4.67
N VAL A 65 -7.99 -8.85 3.92
CA VAL A 65 -9.33 -8.32 3.68
C VAL A 65 -10.36 -9.18 4.39
N PHE A 66 -11.21 -8.54 5.19
CA PHE A 66 -12.32 -9.17 5.89
C PHE A 66 -13.56 -9.07 4.99
N ILE A 67 -14.23 -10.19 4.75
CA ILE A 67 -15.31 -10.32 3.77
C ILE A 67 -16.65 -10.48 4.49
N PHE A 68 -17.63 -9.72 4.01
CA PHE A 68 -18.97 -9.64 4.57
C PHE A 68 -20.03 -9.84 3.49
N ASP A 69 -21.11 -10.52 3.84
CA ASP A 69 -22.35 -10.55 3.08
C ASP A 69 -23.15 -9.27 3.37
N SER A 70 -23.15 -8.35 2.41
CA SER A 70 -23.86 -7.07 2.51
C SER A 70 -25.38 -7.24 2.49
N SER A 71 -25.91 -8.37 1.99
CA SER A 71 -27.36 -8.59 1.92
C SER A 71 -28.01 -8.81 3.29
N VAL A 72 -27.21 -9.11 4.32
CA VAL A 72 -27.67 -9.35 5.68
C VAL A 72 -28.03 -8.05 6.42
N THR A 73 -27.49 -6.90 6.00
CA THR A 73 -27.59 -5.66 6.78
C THR A 73 -28.90 -4.90 6.59
N ASN A 74 -29.82 -5.36 5.73
CA ASN A 74 -31.14 -4.74 5.46
C ASN A 74 -31.11 -3.21 5.25
N SER A 75 -29.96 -2.65 4.86
CA SER A 75 -29.66 -1.22 4.89
C SER A 75 -28.85 -0.85 3.66
N GLY A 76 -29.25 0.22 2.96
CA GLY A 76 -28.47 0.80 1.87
C GLY A 76 -27.11 1.36 2.30
N LEU A 77 -26.84 1.41 3.61
CA LEU A 77 -25.58 1.83 4.22
C LEU A 77 -24.87 0.65 4.90
N TYR A 78 -24.88 -0.53 4.29
CA TYR A 78 -24.26 -1.75 4.82
C TYR A 78 -22.79 -1.54 5.24
N GLY A 79 -22.03 -0.73 4.50
CA GLY A 79 -20.65 -0.39 4.85
C GLY A 79 -20.53 0.25 6.24
N ARG A 80 -21.44 1.17 6.60
CA ARG A 80 -21.50 1.78 7.94
C ARG A 80 -21.72 0.73 9.01
N GLU A 81 -22.67 -0.18 8.81
CA GLU A 81 -23.01 -1.21 9.81
C GLU A 81 -21.86 -2.20 10.00
N ILE A 82 -21.27 -2.67 8.90
CA ILE A 82 -20.11 -3.56 8.90
C ILE A 82 -18.94 -2.89 9.61
N PHE A 83 -18.64 -1.64 9.26
CA PHE A 83 -17.50 -0.95 9.84
C PHE A 83 -17.70 -0.69 11.35
N ASN A 84 -18.93 -0.42 11.81
CA ASN A 84 -19.23 -0.33 13.25
C ASN A 84 -18.88 -1.61 14.02
N GLN A 85 -18.93 -2.79 13.39
CA GLN A 85 -18.48 -4.04 14.02
C GLN A 85 -16.95 -4.12 14.10
N ILE A 86 -16.24 -3.52 13.14
CA ILE A 86 -14.78 -3.52 13.06
C ILE A 86 -14.16 -2.49 14.01
N LEU A 87 -14.74 -1.29 14.12
CA LEU A 87 -14.23 -0.19 14.94
C LEU A 87 -13.71 -0.62 16.33
N PRO A 88 -14.49 -1.32 17.17
CA PRO A 88 -14.04 -1.70 18.52
C PRO A 88 -12.91 -2.74 18.53
N LEU A 89 -12.66 -3.42 17.41
CA LEU A 89 -11.66 -4.49 17.30
C LEU A 89 -10.28 -3.97 16.89
N LEU A 90 -10.22 -2.79 16.25
CA LEU A 90 -8.98 -2.17 15.80
C LEU A 90 -7.99 -1.94 16.95
N GLU A 91 -6.71 -2.19 16.70
CA GLU A 91 -5.65 -2.05 17.72
C GLU A 91 -5.39 -0.56 18.03
N PRO A 92 -5.62 -0.05 19.25
CA PRO A 92 -5.58 1.38 19.53
C PRO A 92 -4.22 2.06 19.26
N ARG A 93 -3.12 1.32 19.23
CA ARG A 93 -1.76 1.88 19.01
C ARG A 93 -1.23 1.69 17.58
N SER A 94 -1.98 1.02 16.71
CA SER A 94 -1.52 0.77 15.34
C SER A 94 -1.60 2.02 14.46
N THR A 95 -0.76 2.04 13.44
CA THR A 95 -0.87 2.97 12.30
C THR A 95 -1.14 2.15 11.04
N GLN A 96 -2.32 2.28 10.43
CA GLN A 96 -2.79 1.39 9.36
C GLN A 96 -3.51 2.20 8.29
N SER A 97 -3.48 1.70 7.06
CA SER A 97 -4.42 2.09 6.03
C SER A 97 -5.59 1.12 6.02
N ILE A 98 -6.79 1.68 5.89
CA ILE A 98 -8.03 0.94 5.76
C ILE A 98 -8.61 1.28 4.40
N LEU A 99 -8.89 0.24 3.63
CA LEU A 99 -9.56 0.33 2.35
C LEU A 99 -10.86 -0.45 2.41
N VAL A 100 -11.84 -0.01 1.64
CA VAL A 100 -13.14 -0.67 1.59
C VAL A 100 -13.68 -0.71 0.17
N GLY A 101 -14.58 -1.64 -0.11
CA GLY A 101 -15.26 -1.71 -1.39
C GLY A 101 -16.05 -3.00 -1.56
N ASP A 102 -16.94 -3.01 -2.54
CA ASP A 102 -17.58 -4.25 -2.96
C ASP A 102 -16.60 -5.10 -3.78
N LEU A 103 -16.81 -6.40 -3.81
CA LEU A 103 -16.07 -7.29 -4.70
C LEU A 103 -16.65 -7.16 -6.11
N LEU A 104 -16.19 -6.14 -6.85
CA LEU A 104 -16.63 -5.87 -8.22
C LEU A 104 -15.92 -6.77 -9.25
N GLY A 105 -16.54 -6.94 -10.42
CA GLY A 105 -15.99 -7.63 -11.57
C GLY A 105 -17.05 -8.44 -12.30
N ASP A 106 -16.90 -8.63 -13.61
CA ASP A 106 -17.92 -9.27 -14.46
C ASP A 106 -17.83 -10.80 -14.43
N ASP A 107 -16.61 -11.35 -14.36
CA ASP A 107 -16.38 -12.80 -14.33
C ASP A 107 -16.65 -13.38 -12.94
N GLN A 108 -17.92 -13.71 -12.68
CA GLN A 108 -18.36 -14.30 -11.40
C GLN A 108 -17.74 -15.67 -11.13
N HIS A 109 -17.39 -16.42 -12.18
CA HIS A 109 -16.79 -17.74 -12.01
C HIS A 109 -15.36 -17.60 -11.47
N PHE A 110 -14.57 -16.71 -12.07
CA PHE A 110 -13.23 -16.38 -11.62
C PHE A 110 -13.22 -15.86 -10.16
N ILE A 111 -14.15 -14.96 -9.82
CA ILE A 111 -14.25 -14.41 -8.45
C ILE A 111 -14.60 -15.53 -7.46
N TYR A 112 -15.54 -16.41 -7.84
CA TYR A 112 -15.90 -17.56 -7.02
C TYR A 112 -14.71 -18.51 -6.79
N GLU A 113 -13.90 -18.79 -7.82
CA GLU A 113 -12.66 -19.57 -7.66
C GLU A 113 -11.69 -18.91 -6.68
N ILE A 114 -11.44 -17.61 -6.79
CA ILE A 114 -10.59 -16.86 -5.86
C ILE A 114 -11.09 -17.03 -4.42
N LEU A 115 -12.41 -16.89 -4.20
CA LEU A 115 -13.01 -17.05 -2.88
C LEU A 115 -12.83 -18.47 -2.37
N ARG A 116 -13.07 -19.49 -3.19
CA ARG A 116 -12.87 -20.90 -2.79
C ARG A 116 -11.43 -21.22 -2.44
N GLU A 117 -10.47 -20.66 -3.18
CA GLU A 117 -9.04 -20.88 -2.97
C GLU A 117 -8.51 -20.17 -1.73
N SER A 118 -8.97 -18.93 -1.48
CA SER A 118 -8.27 -18.00 -0.59
C SER A 118 -9.05 -17.53 0.63
N LEU A 119 -10.38 -17.71 0.66
CA LEU A 119 -11.21 -17.27 1.79
C LEU A 119 -11.07 -18.26 2.95
N ALA A 120 -10.48 -17.81 4.05
CA ALA A 120 -10.54 -18.50 5.33
C ALA A 120 -11.97 -18.38 5.90
N LEU A 121 -12.85 -19.24 5.41
CA LEU A 121 -14.28 -19.24 5.70
C LEU A 121 -14.56 -19.47 7.19
N LYS A 122 -15.41 -18.64 7.77
CA LYS A 122 -15.92 -18.74 9.14
C LYS A 122 -17.42 -18.97 9.20
N ARG A 123 -18.14 -18.55 8.16
CA ARG A 123 -19.58 -18.76 8.01
C ARG A 123 -19.87 -19.23 6.59
N SER A 124 -20.53 -20.38 6.47
CA SER A 124 -21.02 -20.86 5.19
C SER A 124 -22.06 -19.91 4.62
N PHE A 125 -22.00 -19.69 3.32
CA PHE A 125 -22.95 -18.87 2.58
C PHE A 125 -23.14 -19.42 1.17
N THR A 126 -24.24 -19.04 0.53
CA THR A 126 -24.46 -19.33 -0.88
C THR A 126 -23.98 -18.15 -1.71
N PHE A 127 -22.93 -18.36 -2.51
CA PHE A 127 -22.48 -17.34 -3.45
C PHE A 127 -23.55 -17.11 -4.51
N LYS A 128 -24.12 -15.91 -4.53
CA LYS A 128 -25.08 -15.47 -5.55
C LYS A 128 -24.42 -14.57 -6.59
N HIS A 129 -23.70 -13.55 -6.11
CA HIS A 129 -22.96 -12.60 -6.92
C HIS A 129 -21.92 -11.90 -6.06
N SER A 130 -20.79 -11.53 -6.66
CA SER A 130 -19.66 -10.87 -5.99
C SER A 130 -20.00 -9.48 -5.45
N THR A 131 -20.85 -8.72 -6.15
CA THR A 131 -21.32 -7.39 -5.70
C THR A 131 -22.16 -7.40 -4.43
N LEU A 132 -22.60 -8.57 -3.96
CA LEU A 132 -23.26 -8.71 -2.65
C LEU A 132 -22.24 -8.91 -1.52
N LEU A 133 -20.94 -8.98 -1.85
CA LEU A 133 -19.86 -9.13 -0.90
C LEU A 133 -19.12 -7.80 -0.74
N TYR A 134 -18.93 -7.40 0.51
CA TYR A 134 -18.19 -6.19 0.87
C TYR A 134 -16.90 -6.56 1.59
N GLY A 135 -15.81 -5.89 1.23
CA GLY A 135 -14.48 -6.08 1.79
C GLY A 135 -14.05 -4.90 2.65
N VAL A 136 -13.40 -5.21 3.78
CA VAL A 136 -12.61 -4.24 4.54
C VAL A 136 -11.17 -4.72 4.61
N TYR A 137 -10.30 -4.08 3.83
CA TYR A 137 -8.88 -4.36 3.78
C TYR A 137 -8.13 -3.52 4.81
N ILE A 138 -7.20 -4.15 5.54
CA ILE A 138 -6.37 -3.49 6.54
C ILE A 138 -4.93 -3.96 6.40
N ASN A 139 -4.00 -3.02 6.29
CA ASN A 139 -2.57 -3.33 6.29
C ASN A 139 -1.94 -3.26 7.70
N ASN A 140 -0.66 -3.62 7.77
CA ASN A 140 0.17 -3.49 8.96
C ASN A 140 -0.45 -4.15 10.22
N LEU A 141 -1.06 -5.32 10.03
CA LEU A 141 -1.64 -6.12 11.10
C LEU A 141 -0.53 -6.92 11.81
N THR A 142 -0.55 -6.96 13.14
CA THR A 142 0.09 -8.09 13.82
C THR A 142 -0.79 -9.32 13.67
N ARG A 143 -0.20 -10.52 13.74
CA ARG A 143 -0.96 -11.77 13.77
C ARG A 143 -2.04 -11.76 14.85
N SER A 144 -1.72 -11.22 16.03
CA SER A 144 -2.69 -11.06 17.14
C SER A 144 -3.82 -10.08 16.82
N SER A 145 -3.54 -8.96 16.14
CA SER A 145 -4.55 -7.98 15.75
C SER A 145 -5.50 -8.56 14.70
N LYS A 146 -4.97 -9.27 13.70
CA LYS A 146 -5.79 -9.97 12.70
C LYS A 146 -6.70 -11.00 13.36
N GLU A 147 -6.15 -11.82 14.27
CA GLU A 147 -6.95 -12.84 14.95
C GLU A 147 -8.02 -12.22 15.86
N LYS A 148 -7.70 -11.12 16.56
CA LYS A 148 -8.67 -10.37 17.35
C LYS A 148 -9.84 -9.87 16.50
N ILE A 149 -9.57 -9.30 15.32
CA ILE A 149 -10.63 -8.86 14.40
C ILE A 149 -11.43 -10.07 13.92
N ASN A 150 -10.76 -11.10 13.44
CA ASN A 150 -11.41 -12.32 12.95
C ASN A 150 -12.35 -12.93 14.00
N GLN A 151 -11.89 -13.13 15.24
CA GLN A 151 -12.70 -13.71 16.31
C GLN A 151 -13.83 -12.79 16.77
N GLY A 152 -13.56 -11.48 16.89
CA GLY A 152 -14.58 -10.51 17.27
C GLY A 152 -15.76 -10.45 16.29
N LEU A 153 -15.50 -10.73 15.00
CA LEU A 153 -16.52 -10.71 13.95
C LEU A 153 -17.31 -12.02 13.79
N VAL A 154 -16.88 -13.15 14.35
CA VAL A 154 -17.58 -14.46 14.17
C VAL A 154 -19.06 -14.41 14.57
N SER A 155 -19.38 -13.63 15.62
CA SER A 155 -20.75 -13.47 16.10
C SER A 155 -21.64 -12.64 15.18
N TYR A 156 -21.06 -11.81 14.31
CA TYR A 156 -21.79 -10.97 13.38
C TYR A 156 -22.30 -11.80 12.20
N GLY A 157 -23.62 -11.77 11.97
CA GLY A 157 -24.29 -12.59 10.96
C GLY A 157 -23.77 -12.39 9.54
N GLY A 158 -23.35 -11.16 9.20
CA GLY A 158 -22.82 -10.81 7.89
C GLY A 158 -21.35 -11.18 7.68
N TYR A 159 -20.59 -11.55 8.72
CA TYR A 159 -19.17 -11.87 8.53
C TYR A 159 -18.98 -13.28 7.96
N LEU A 160 -18.27 -13.37 6.83
CA LEU A 160 -18.01 -14.63 6.11
C LEU A 160 -16.64 -15.22 6.43
N GLY A 161 -15.62 -14.39 6.64
CA GLY A 161 -14.24 -14.80 6.84
C GLY A 161 -13.25 -13.74 6.35
N TYR A 162 -11.99 -14.13 6.15
CA TYR A 162 -10.97 -13.23 5.64
C TYR A 162 -10.07 -13.88 4.59
N ILE A 163 -9.48 -13.06 3.73
CA ILE A 163 -8.44 -13.47 2.78
C ILE A 163 -7.11 -12.87 3.25
N GLN A 164 -6.09 -13.72 3.38
CA GLN A 164 -4.72 -13.25 3.65
C GLN A 164 -4.13 -12.64 2.39
N THR A 165 -3.64 -11.40 2.48
CA THR A 165 -3.10 -10.62 1.35
C THR A 165 -1.67 -10.14 1.60
N THR A 166 -0.94 -10.82 2.48
CA THR A 166 0.44 -10.45 2.85
C THR A 166 1.44 -10.68 1.72
N PHE A 167 1.28 -11.77 0.97
CA PHE A 167 2.10 -12.10 -0.19
C PHE A 167 1.29 -12.00 -1.47
N GLN A 168 1.99 -11.89 -2.59
CA GLN A 168 1.38 -11.90 -3.91
C GLN A 168 0.57 -13.18 -4.12
N SER A 169 -0.68 -13.01 -4.54
CA SER A 169 -1.59 -14.09 -4.89
C SER A 169 -2.64 -13.59 -5.87
N ARG A 170 -3.34 -14.50 -6.57
CA ARG A 170 -4.50 -14.12 -7.40
C ARG A 170 -5.50 -13.27 -6.62
N ALA A 171 -5.75 -13.64 -5.36
CA ALA A 171 -6.65 -12.92 -4.48
C ALA A 171 -6.13 -11.51 -4.13
N LYS A 172 -4.84 -11.32 -3.82
CA LYS A 172 -4.27 -9.98 -3.56
C LYS A 172 -4.38 -9.09 -4.81
N ILE A 173 -4.11 -9.63 -6.00
CA ILE A 173 -4.27 -8.90 -7.27
C ILE A 173 -5.72 -8.46 -7.44
N TYR A 174 -6.67 -9.37 -7.28
CA TYR A 174 -8.09 -9.05 -7.41
C TYR A 174 -8.57 -8.03 -6.37
N VAL A 175 -8.22 -8.21 -5.09
CA VAL A 175 -8.59 -7.25 -4.02
C VAL A 175 -7.99 -5.87 -4.30
N SER A 176 -6.79 -5.80 -4.86
CA SER A 176 -6.17 -4.52 -5.25
C SER A 176 -6.94 -3.77 -6.35
N THR A 177 -7.82 -4.42 -7.11
CA THR A 177 -8.62 -3.80 -8.18
C THR A 177 -9.99 -3.34 -7.71
N THR A 178 -10.47 -3.84 -6.56
CA THR A 178 -11.84 -3.60 -6.06
C THR A 178 -11.88 -2.73 -4.81
N MET A 179 -10.79 -2.68 -4.03
CA MET A 179 -10.72 -1.88 -2.81
C MET A 179 -10.34 -0.43 -3.09
N CYS A 180 -11.07 0.51 -2.49
CA CYS A 180 -10.81 1.95 -2.56
C CYS A 180 -10.22 2.48 -1.24
N GLY A 181 -9.35 3.50 -1.35
CA GLY A 181 -8.83 4.26 -0.22
C GLY A 181 -9.95 4.82 0.64
N PHE A 182 -10.05 4.39 1.90
CA PHE A 182 -11.06 4.91 2.82
C PHE A 182 -10.47 5.91 3.82
N LEU A 183 -9.57 5.43 4.68
CA LEU A 183 -8.94 6.28 5.70
C LEU A 183 -7.61 5.71 6.18
N LEU A 184 -6.77 6.57 6.75
CA LEU A 184 -5.64 6.15 7.56
C LEU A 184 -6.04 6.18 9.03
N LYS A 185 -5.60 5.21 9.79
CA LYS A 185 -5.66 5.20 11.25
C LYS A 185 -4.27 5.44 11.79
N LYS A 186 -4.09 6.44 12.66
CA LYS A 186 -2.89 6.64 13.48
C LYS A 186 -3.30 6.65 14.95
N GLY A 187 -3.03 5.56 15.66
CA GLY A 187 -3.49 5.42 17.04
C GLY A 187 -5.02 5.50 17.12
N LYS A 188 -5.53 6.50 17.85
CA LYS A 188 -6.98 6.80 17.95
C LYS A 188 -7.46 7.90 17.00
N THR A 189 -6.67 8.28 16.02
CA THR A 189 -7.05 9.31 15.04
C THR A 189 -7.26 8.67 13.68
N PHE A 190 -8.39 8.94 13.05
CA PHE A 190 -8.63 8.66 11.64
C PHE A 190 -8.28 9.90 10.82
N ILE A 191 -7.53 9.72 9.75
CA ILE A 191 -7.16 10.75 8.78
C ILE A 191 -7.86 10.39 7.47
N MET A 192 -8.63 11.31 6.92
CA MET A 192 -9.43 11.09 5.71
C MET A 192 -9.45 12.31 4.79
N ALA A 193 -9.93 12.12 3.56
CA ALA A 193 -10.20 13.21 2.63
C ALA A 193 -11.48 13.98 3.02
N HIS A 194 -11.49 15.28 2.73
CA HIS A 194 -12.70 16.09 2.57
C HIS A 194 -12.64 16.84 1.22
N GLU A 195 -13.70 17.57 0.88
CA GLU A 195 -13.81 18.28 -0.39
C GLU A 195 -12.69 19.32 -0.57
N ASP A 196 -12.19 19.49 -1.81
CA ASP A 196 -11.08 20.41 -2.11
C ASP A 196 -11.47 21.90 -2.03
N ASP A 197 -12.75 22.25 -1.97
CA ASP A 197 -13.22 23.62 -1.76
C ASP A 197 -13.32 24.01 -0.26
N ARG A 198 -13.17 23.04 0.65
CA ARG A 198 -13.13 23.25 2.09
C ARG A 198 -11.71 23.53 2.58
N LEU A 199 -11.58 24.33 3.64
CA LEU A 199 -10.27 24.69 4.21
C LEU A 199 -9.64 23.54 5.00
N ASN A 200 -8.32 23.33 4.82
CA ASN A 200 -7.57 22.32 5.58
C ASN A 200 -7.48 22.60 7.08
N SER A 201 -7.85 23.78 7.58
CA SER A 201 -7.95 24.03 9.02
C SER A 201 -9.10 23.27 9.67
N GLU A 202 -10.10 22.84 8.90
CA GLU A 202 -11.27 22.11 9.38
C GLU A 202 -10.97 20.61 9.56
N ASN A 203 -11.75 19.99 10.45
CA ASN A 203 -11.84 18.53 10.59
C ASN A 203 -13.31 18.13 10.47
N VAL A 204 -13.63 17.33 9.46
CA VAL A 204 -14.99 16.93 9.14
C VAL A 204 -15.01 15.47 8.71
N ASN A 205 -15.98 14.72 9.22
CA ASN A 205 -16.33 13.41 8.69
C ASN A 205 -17.43 13.60 7.64
N ILE A 206 -17.06 13.59 6.36
CA ILE A 206 -18.00 13.74 5.23
C ILE A 206 -18.71 12.43 4.85
N THR A 207 -18.44 11.35 5.59
CA THR A 207 -18.94 10.01 5.26
C THR A 207 -20.11 9.63 6.19
N PRO A 208 -20.97 8.67 5.79
CA PRO A 208 -22.03 8.18 6.66
C PRO A 208 -21.53 7.29 7.82
N TYR A 209 -20.22 7.04 7.94
CA TYR A 209 -19.64 6.14 8.94
C TYR A 209 -19.56 6.82 10.32
N ASN A 210 -19.80 6.07 11.40
CA ASN A 210 -19.75 6.59 12.77
C ASN A 210 -18.32 6.58 13.33
N LEU A 211 -17.40 7.29 12.66
CA LEU A 211 -15.96 7.17 12.92
C LEU A 211 -15.51 7.62 14.32
N GLU A 212 -16.23 8.51 14.97
CA GLU A 212 -15.86 9.08 16.28
C GLU A 212 -16.36 8.25 17.48
N GLN A 213 -16.90 7.05 17.22
CA GLN A 213 -17.25 6.10 18.28
C GLN A 213 -16.00 5.47 18.89
N HIS A 214 -16.17 4.79 20.03
CA HIS A 214 -15.10 4.02 20.70
C HIS A 214 -13.82 4.83 21.04
N GLY A 215 -13.97 6.16 21.17
CA GLY A 215 -12.91 7.09 21.54
C GLY A 215 -11.94 7.42 20.40
N TYR A 216 -12.35 7.20 19.15
CA TYR A 216 -11.65 7.69 17.97
C TYR A 216 -11.97 9.17 17.71
N SER A 217 -11.06 9.88 17.06
CA SER A 217 -11.25 11.24 16.57
C SER A 217 -11.00 11.29 15.06
N VAL A 218 -11.68 12.19 14.37
CA VAL A 218 -11.46 12.42 12.94
C VAL A 218 -10.57 13.65 12.72
N THR A 219 -9.66 13.50 11.78
CA THR A 219 -8.88 14.56 11.16
C THR A 219 -9.05 14.43 9.66
N SER A 220 -9.24 15.55 8.97
CA SER A 220 -9.46 15.52 7.54
C SER A 220 -8.61 16.58 6.83
N LEU A 221 -8.33 16.37 5.55
CA LEU A 221 -7.68 17.33 4.66
C LEU A 221 -8.21 17.19 3.23
N GLN A 222 -7.99 18.19 2.40
CA GLN A 222 -8.46 18.24 1.01
C GLN A 222 -8.06 16.98 0.21
N SER A 223 -8.99 16.54 -0.65
CA SER A 223 -8.96 15.23 -1.30
C SER A 223 -7.73 15.01 -2.18
N ASN A 224 -7.21 16.06 -2.83
CA ASN A 224 -6.03 15.95 -3.70
C ASN A 224 -4.79 15.52 -2.92
N TYR A 225 -4.50 16.16 -1.78
CA TYR A 225 -3.35 15.79 -0.96
C TYR A 225 -3.50 14.39 -0.36
N PHE A 226 -4.71 14.05 0.09
CA PHE A 226 -4.99 12.73 0.66
C PHE A 226 -4.79 11.64 -0.40
N SER A 227 -5.44 11.80 -1.56
CA SER A 227 -5.45 10.79 -2.62
C SER A 227 -4.07 10.54 -3.20
N ILE A 228 -3.24 11.58 -3.32
CA ILE A 228 -1.90 11.48 -3.91
C ILE A 228 -0.89 10.89 -2.92
N PHE A 229 -0.87 11.34 -1.65
CA PHE A 229 0.25 11.04 -0.73
C PHE A 229 -0.13 10.17 0.47
N LEU A 230 -1.42 10.03 0.77
CA LEU A 230 -1.94 9.34 1.95
C LEU A 230 -2.77 8.10 1.61
N SER A 231 -2.89 7.75 0.33
CA SER A 231 -3.56 6.52 -0.11
C SER A 231 -2.58 5.36 -0.25
N TYR A 232 -2.80 4.31 0.53
CA TYR A 232 -2.06 3.05 0.37
C TYR A 232 -2.50 2.33 -0.91
N LYS A 233 -1.53 1.89 -1.70
CA LYS A 233 -1.75 1.05 -2.87
C LYS A 233 -1.49 -0.40 -2.48
N ILE A 234 -2.53 -1.24 -2.55
CA ILE A 234 -2.36 -2.69 -2.37
C ILE A 234 -1.42 -3.16 -3.49
N GLU A 235 -0.31 -3.76 -3.07
CA GLU A 235 0.74 -4.20 -3.98
C GLU A 235 0.21 -5.26 -4.97
N ARG A 236 0.48 -5.03 -6.25
CA ARG A 236 0.15 -5.93 -7.37
C ARG A 236 1.19 -5.79 -8.49
N PRO A 237 1.24 -6.73 -9.43
CA PRO A 237 2.02 -6.56 -10.65
C PRO A 237 1.61 -5.28 -11.39
N VAL A 238 2.59 -4.63 -12.00
CA VAL A 238 2.36 -3.60 -13.01
C VAL A 238 1.86 -4.32 -14.26
N PHE A 239 0.73 -3.89 -14.80
CA PHE A 239 0.24 -4.41 -16.07
C PHE A 239 0.83 -3.54 -17.17
N ASP A 240 1.30 -4.14 -18.27
CA ASP A 240 2.00 -3.45 -19.37
C ASP A 240 1.22 -2.27 -19.98
N ILE A 241 -0.07 -2.19 -19.73
CA ILE A 241 -0.98 -1.12 -20.18
C ILE A 241 -1.04 0.10 -19.24
N ASP A 242 -0.44 0.04 -18.05
CA ASP A 242 -0.54 1.08 -17.01
C ASP A 242 0.77 1.19 -16.17
N THR A 243 1.75 1.90 -16.71
CA THR A 243 3.04 2.25 -16.06
C THR A 243 3.05 3.66 -15.44
N THR A 244 2.01 4.46 -15.68
CA THR A 244 1.91 5.87 -15.30
C THR A 244 2.19 6.10 -13.81
N ASP A 245 1.75 5.19 -12.94
CA ASP A 245 1.98 5.30 -11.51
C ASP A 245 3.47 5.25 -11.11
N ILE A 246 4.26 4.40 -11.76
CA ILE A 246 5.71 4.33 -11.51
C ILE A 246 6.40 5.55 -12.11
N GLU A 247 6.01 5.97 -13.30
CA GLU A 247 6.59 7.14 -13.97
C GLU A 247 6.39 8.41 -13.16
N ILE A 248 5.17 8.67 -12.68
CA ILE A 248 4.86 9.81 -11.81
C ILE A 248 5.59 9.71 -10.47
N ALA A 249 5.71 8.50 -9.90
CA ALA A 249 6.49 8.28 -8.69
C ALA A 249 7.98 8.63 -8.90
N LEU A 250 8.59 8.19 -10.00
CA LEU A 250 9.97 8.56 -10.37
C LEU A 250 10.09 10.06 -10.64
N ASN A 251 9.08 10.66 -11.29
CA ASN A 251 9.07 12.09 -11.61
C ASN A 251 9.17 12.96 -10.35
N SER A 252 8.63 12.52 -9.22
CA SER A 252 8.74 13.24 -7.95
C SER A 252 10.19 13.47 -7.47
N ILE A 253 11.13 12.62 -7.92
CA ILE A 253 12.55 12.69 -7.54
C ILE A 253 13.47 12.98 -8.74
N SER A 254 13.07 12.71 -9.98
CA SER A 254 13.86 12.87 -11.20
C SER A 254 13.15 13.71 -12.27
N ASN A 255 13.93 14.50 -13.04
CA ASN A 255 13.46 15.12 -14.28
C ASN A 255 13.73 14.22 -15.51
N ASP A 256 14.59 13.22 -15.37
CA ASP A 256 14.86 12.21 -16.39
C ASP A 256 14.17 10.92 -15.96
N VAL A 257 12.95 10.73 -16.44
CA VAL A 257 12.09 9.57 -16.13
C VAL A 257 12.20 8.58 -17.28
N LYS A 258 12.69 7.38 -16.97
CA LYS A 258 12.86 6.27 -17.91
C LYS A 258 12.27 5.00 -17.30
N ALA A 259 11.74 4.14 -18.17
CA ALA A 259 11.16 2.86 -17.78
C ALA A 259 12.22 1.98 -17.08
N LEU A 260 11.83 1.35 -15.97
CA LEU A 260 12.77 0.65 -15.08
C LEU A 260 13.24 -0.71 -15.63
N ASP A 261 12.53 -1.26 -16.61
CA ASP A 261 12.92 -2.48 -17.33
C ASP A 261 14.19 -2.28 -18.18
N GLU A 262 14.46 -1.05 -18.62
CA GLU A 262 15.69 -0.67 -19.33
C GLU A 262 16.94 -0.62 -18.43
N PHE A 263 16.79 -0.75 -17.11
CA PHE A 263 17.89 -0.52 -16.17
C PHE A 263 18.59 -1.81 -15.77
N ASP A 264 19.91 -1.72 -15.57
CA ASP A 264 20.69 -2.78 -14.96
C ASP A 264 20.83 -2.58 -13.45
N VAL A 265 20.66 -3.68 -12.70
CA VAL A 265 20.87 -3.67 -11.26
C VAL A 265 22.35 -3.81 -10.96
N VAL A 266 22.92 -2.86 -10.22
CA VAL A 266 24.32 -2.87 -9.77
C VAL A 266 24.36 -3.16 -8.28
N LEU A 267 25.05 -4.23 -7.91
CA LEU A 267 25.30 -4.60 -6.51
C LEU A 267 26.80 -4.66 -6.32
N ASP A 268 27.45 -3.69 -5.69
CA ASP A 268 28.93 -3.67 -5.60
C ASP A 268 29.49 -4.85 -4.79
N GLU A 269 30.73 -5.27 -5.08
CA GLU A 269 31.39 -6.40 -4.40
C GLU A 269 31.49 -6.19 -2.88
N ASP A 270 31.92 -4.99 -2.46
CA ASP A 270 32.02 -4.65 -1.03
C ASP A 270 30.66 -4.72 -0.33
N LYS A 271 29.59 -4.33 -1.02
CA LYS A 271 28.22 -4.43 -0.50
C LYS A 271 27.74 -5.86 -0.44
N TYR A 272 28.03 -6.66 -1.45
CA TYR A 272 27.73 -8.08 -1.45
C TYR A 272 28.46 -8.80 -0.30
N ALA A 273 29.75 -8.51 -0.10
CA ALA A 273 30.53 -9.02 1.01
C ALA A 273 29.93 -8.63 2.37
N HIS A 274 29.58 -7.35 2.55
CA HIS A 274 28.90 -6.87 3.76
C HIS A 274 27.54 -7.55 3.99
N LEU A 275 26.75 -7.77 2.94
CA LEU A 275 25.46 -8.48 3.02
C LEU A 275 25.62 -9.92 3.51
N ILE A 276 26.57 -10.65 2.93
CA ILE A 276 26.85 -12.05 3.29
C ILE A 276 27.41 -12.14 4.71
N ASN A 277 28.30 -11.22 5.11
CA ASN A 277 29.01 -11.30 6.39
C ASN A 277 28.19 -10.77 7.58
N GLU A 278 27.47 -9.66 7.42
CA GLU A 278 26.77 -9.01 8.54
C GLU A 278 25.27 -9.31 8.59
N LYS A 279 24.67 -9.71 7.46
CA LYS A 279 23.23 -10.00 7.37
C LYS A 279 22.93 -11.45 7.06
N GLN A 280 23.88 -12.35 7.29
CA GLN A 280 23.72 -13.79 7.02
C GLN A 280 22.45 -14.39 7.63
N GLY A 281 22.10 -13.98 8.86
CA GLY A 281 20.88 -14.44 9.53
C GLY A 281 19.60 -14.04 8.78
N LYS A 282 19.53 -12.80 8.28
CA LYS A 282 18.40 -12.34 7.45
C LYS A 282 18.41 -13.03 6.08
N LEU A 283 19.58 -13.20 5.46
CA LEU A 283 19.70 -13.91 4.18
C LEU A 283 19.25 -15.37 4.30
N LYS A 284 19.56 -16.06 5.42
CA LYS A 284 19.01 -17.38 5.74
C LYS A 284 17.50 -17.35 5.87
N GLN A 285 16.95 -16.42 6.63
CA GLN A 285 15.49 -16.27 6.80
C GLN A 285 14.75 -16.04 5.48
N VAL A 286 15.39 -15.40 4.51
CA VAL A 286 14.78 -15.09 3.20
C VAL A 286 15.18 -16.03 2.07
N GLY A 287 15.82 -17.17 2.37
CA GLY A 287 16.22 -18.14 1.35
C GLY A 287 17.31 -17.66 0.38
N LEU A 288 18.08 -16.62 0.76
CA LEU A 288 19.18 -16.05 -0.03
C LEU A 288 20.56 -16.37 0.55
N ALA A 289 20.66 -17.25 1.55
CA ALA A 289 21.95 -17.58 2.18
C ALA A 289 22.97 -18.17 1.20
N GLU A 290 22.50 -18.88 0.18
CA GLU A 290 23.32 -19.51 -0.87
C GLU A 290 23.21 -18.76 -2.21
N ALA A 291 22.43 -17.67 -2.25
CA ALA A 291 22.21 -16.94 -3.49
C ALA A 291 23.46 -16.14 -3.85
N ASN A 292 23.98 -16.38 -5.04
CA ASN A 292 25.09 -15.58 -5.55
C ASN A 292 24.62 -14.18 -5.97
N ARG A 293 25.58 -13.27 -6.11
CA ARG A 293 25.38 -11.87 -6.52
C ARG A 293 24.47 -11.74 -7.76
N THR A 294 24.64 -12.60 -8.77
CA THR A 294 23.86 -12.59 -10.01
C THR A 294 22.40 -12.96 -9.76
N GLN A 295 22.13 -13.97 -8.93
CA GLN A 295 20.77 -14.38 -8.57
C GLN A 295 20.03 -13.26 -7.82
N ILE A 296 20.70 -12.58 -6.89
CA ILE A 296 20.12 -11.44 -6.16
C ILE A 296 19.79 -10.29 -7.12
N LYS A 297 20.73 -9.94 -8.02
CA LYS A 297 20.52 -8.92 -9.05
C LYS A 297 19.31 -9.23 -9.93
N ASN A 298 19.20 -10.46 -10.43
CA ASN A 298 18.11 -10.86 -11.31
C ASN A 298 16.76 -10.79 -10.59
N ARG A 299 16.69 -11.25 -9.34
CA ARG A 299 15.46 -11.15 -8.52
C ARG A 299 15.02 -9.69 -8.31
N ILE A 300 15.97 -8.80 -8.01
CA ILE A 300 15.69 -7.36 -7.91
C ILE A 300 15.18 -6.83 -9.25
N LYS A 301 15.88 -7.12 -10.36
CA LYS A 301 15.51 -6.63 -11.70
C LYS A 301 14.08 -7.03 -12.07
N THR A 302 13.73 -8.31 -11.91
CA THR A 302 12.38 -8.81 -12.17
C THR A 302 11.32 -8.11 -11.31
N LYS A 303 11.62 -7.84 -10.03
CA LYS A 303 10.65 -7.22 -9.13
C LYS A 303 10.48 -5.73 -9.39
N VAL A 304 11.56 -5.00 -9.71
CA VAL A 304 11.49 -3.56 -10.00
C VAL A 304 10.60 -3.29 -11.22
N GLY A 305 10.72 -4.07 -12.29
CA GLY A 305 9.90 -3.88 -13.50
C GLY A 305 8.41 -4.20 -13.30
N ASN A 306 8.05 -4.92 -12.25
CA ASN A 306 6.71 -5.45 -12.04
C ASN A 306 6.09 -5.01 -10.71
N ASN A 307 6.60 -3.97 -10.05
CA ASN A 307 6.12 -3.62 -8.72
C ASN A 307 6.18 -2.12 -8.42
N TYR A 308 5.38 -1.70 -7.46
CA TYR A 308 5.38 -0.33 -6.98
C TYR A 308 6.69 0.02 -6.25
N ILE A 309 7.05 1.30 -6.36
CA ILE A 309 8.17 1.91 -5.66
C ILE A 309 7.67 2.76 -4.49
N TYR A 310 8.45 2.77 -3.41
CA TYR A 310 8.09 3.41 -2.15
C TYR A 310 9.25 4.23 -1.58
N ASN A 311 8.99 5.05 -0.55
CA ASN A 311 10.01 5.84 0.15
C ASN A 311 10.93 6.63 -0.79
N LEU A 312 10.32 7.32 -1.76
CA LEU A 312 10.95 8.18 -2.75
C LEU A 312 11.71 9.31 -2.03
N ARG A 313 12.99 9.47 -2.31
CA ARG A 313 13.84 10.52 -1.73
C ARG A 313 14.74 11.12 -2.79
N TYR A 314 14.77 12.43 -2.83
CA TYR A 314 15.85 13.18 -3.45
C TYR A 314 16.70 13.85 -2.36
N ASP A 315 18.00 13.55 -2.40
CA ASP A 315 19.04 14.16 -1.56
C ASP A 315 19.84 15.17 -2.39
N GLU A 316 19.40 16.42 -2.34
CA GLU A 316 20.01 17.54 -3.08
C GLU A 316 21.49 17.76 -2.74
N ARG A 317 21.94 17.41 -1.52
CA ARG A 317 23.33 17.65 -1.10
C ARG A 317 24.33 16.78 -1.83
N HIS A 318 23.90 15.58 -2.20
CA HIS A 318 24.74 14.57 -2.85
C HIS A 318 24.25 14.24 -4.26
N ASP A 319 23.17 14.89 -4.71
CA ASP A 319 22.45 14.61 -5.95
C ASP A 319 22.05 13.14 -6.12
N VAL A 320 21.54 12.53 -5.03
CA VAL A 320 21.17 11.11 -5.00
C VAL A 320 19.65 10.94 -4.97
N MET A 321 19.14 10.18 -5.93
CA MET A 321 17.73 9.78 -6.02
C MET A 321 17.57 8.35 -5.52
N LEU A 322 16.73 8.14 -4.51
CA LEU A 322 16.53 6.86 -3.85
C LEU A 322 15.06 6.46 -3.88
N PHE A 323 14.82 5.16 -4.02
CA PHE A 323 13.51 4.56 -3.77
C PHE A 323 13.68 3.14 -3.21
N ASN A 324 12.59 2.59 -2.71
CA ASN A 324 12.54 1.25 -2.16
C ASN A 324 11.60 0.36 -2.98
N VAL A 325 11.92 -0.93 -3.05
CA VAL A 325 11.02 -1.99 -3.54
C VAL A 325 10.95 -3.08 -2.49
N LEU A 326 9.77 -3.69 -2.34
CA LEU A 326 9.56 -4.87 -1.52
C LEU A 326 9.81 -6.11 -2.38
N LEU A 327 10.72 -6.97 -1.94
CA LEU A 327 10.92 -8.30 -2.53
C LEU A 327 10.15 -9.33 -1.72
N GLU A 328 9.49 -10.24 -2.41
CA GLU A 328 9.00 -11.49 -1.86
C GLU A 328 9.94 -12.60 -2.31
N LEU A 329 10.41 -13.39 -1.36
CA LEU A 329 11.42 -14.42 -1.58
C LEU A 329 10.84 -15.74 -1.08
N GLU A 330 10.67 -16.66 -2.02
CA GLU A 330 10.24 -18.02 -1.72
C GLU A 330 11.34 -18.79 -1.00
N HIS A 331 10.94 -19.60 -0.03
CA HIS A 331 11.81 -20.55 0.65
C HIS A 331 11.42 -21.96 0.21
N SER A 332 12.39 -22.79 -0.16
CA SER A 332 12.16 -24.17 -0.66
C SER A 332 11.49 -25.12 0.35
N GLU A 333 11.42 -24.75 1.63
CA GLU A 333 10.92 -25.58 2.74
C GLU A 333 10.20 -24.76 3.82
N GLY A 334 9.75 -23.54 3.51
CA GLY A 334 9.27 -22.62 4.54
C GLY A 334 8.30 -21.55 4.07
N TYR A 335 7.84 -20.73 5.01
CA TYR A 335 6.98 -19.59 4.72
C TYR A 335 7.76 -18.55 3.92
N PRO A 336 7.17 -17.93 2.87
CA PRO A 336 7.85 -16.88 2.11
C PRO A 336 8.25 -15.73 3.02
N ALA A 337 9.33 -15.05 2.65
CA ALA A 337 9.83 -13.91 3.41
C ALA A 337 9.83 -12.64 2.58
N ARG A 338 9.78 -11.50 3.25
CA ARG A 338 9.83 -10.18 2.59
C ARG A 338 11.06 -9.41 3.00
N MET A 339 11.62 -8.68 2.05
CA MET A 339 12.80 -7.86 2.24
C MET A 339 12.62 -6.53 1.54
N THR A 340 13.07 -5.44 2.16
CA THR A 340 13.10 -4.14 1.49
C THR A 340 14.45 -3.93 0.83
N VAL A 341 14.46 -3.61 -0.45
CA VAL A 341 15.66 -3.15 -1.17
C VAL A 341 15.57 -1.65 -1.32
N SER A 342 16.62 -0.93 -0.92
CA SER A 342 16.79 0.49 -1.28
C SER A 342 17.72 0.60 -2.48
N LEU A 343 17.26 1.31 -3.50
CA LEU A 343 17.93 1.48 -4.78
C LEU A 343 18.22 2.96 -5.01
N GLU A 344 19.40 3.25 -5.56
CA GLU A 344 19.73 4.54 -6.16
C GLU A 344 19.38 4.51 -7.64
N TYR A 345 18.61 5.52 -8.06
CA TYR A 345 18.16 5.69 -9.44
C TYR A 345 19.18 6.53 -10.21
N MET A 346 19.83 5.94 -11.22
CA MET A 346 20.86 6.61 -12.03
C MET A 346 20.46 6.63 -13.51
N PRO A 347 19.58 7.54 -13.93
CA PRO A 347 18.93 7.49 -15.24
C PRO A 347 19.89 7.74 -16.42
N ASN A 348 20.94 8.53 -16.22
CA ASN A 348 22.00 8.74 -17.23
C ASN A 348 22.81 7.48 -17.52
N GLN A 349 22.98 6.60 -16.51
CA GLN A 349 23.74 5.36 -16.61
C GLN A 349 22.85 4.14 -16.86
N LYS A 350 21.51 4.33 -16.94
CA LYS A 350 20.52 3.26 -16.93
C LYS A 350 20.82 2.19 -15.87
N SER A 351 21.17 2.63 -14.67
CA SER A 351 21.63 1.77 -13.58
C SER A 351 20.81 1.99 -12.30
N LEU A 352 20.52 0.89 -11.60
CA LEU A 352 19.92 0.86 -10.27
C LEU A 352 20.94 0.30 -9.28
N ARG A 353 21.58 1.19 -8.52
CA ARG A 353 22.59 0.76 -7.54
C ARG A 353 21.93 0.33 -6.24
N VAL A 354 22.20 -0.88 -5.79
CA VAL A 354 21.71 -1.39 -4.50
C VAL A 354 22.40 -0.63 -3.37
N ILE A 355 21.61 0.08 -2.56
CA ILE A 355 22.08 0.83 -1.41
C ILE A 355 22.09 -0.04 -0.16
N THR A 356 20.95 -0.66 0.16
CA THR A 356 20.78 -1.54 1.32
C THR A 356 19.73 -2.61 1.05
N LEU A 357 19.89 -3.78 1.68
CA LEU A 357 18.85 -4.81 1.84
C LEU A 357 18.48 -4.92 3.32
N CYS A 358 17.19 -4.81 3.65
CA CYS A 358 16.70 -4.65 5.02
C CYS A 358 15.59 -5.62 5.39
#